data_AF-A0A844MKF4-F1
#
_entry.id   AF-A0A844MKF4-F1
#
_cell.length_a   1.000
_cell.length_b   1.000
_cell.length_c   1.000
_cell.angle_alpha   90.00
_cell.angle_beta   90.00
_cell.angle_gamma   90.00
#
_symmetry.space_group_name_H-M   'P 1'
#
loop_
_entity.id
_entity.type
_entity.pdbx_description
1 polymer ?
#
loop_
_entity_poly.entity_id
_entity_poly.type
_entity_poly.pdbx_seq_one_letter_code
_entity_poly.pdbx_strand_id
1 'polypeptide(L)'
;MEEDARGNGGDIRISTGSLSATNAYLNTGTNGEGKAGNIIIDALNDITFNRSNVSTRSNISAKDRGGNIRINSGSLSATETSLDTSTGGEGDAGSLIINVRDKISFNDSVITSDSSTRGKGGDINITSNFLSMKETTVANSTSGEGNAGNVIFNVRDGITFDTSNINSGTLDKGKGGNISIFSDSLSLRETVVQSTTSITGDAGSININECKTACIS
;
A
#
# COMPACT_ATOMS: atom_id res chain seq x y z
N MET A 1 18.08 9.24 21.45
CA MET A 1 16.67 9.29 20.98
C MET A 1 15.93 10.11 22.02
N GLU A 2 15.37 11.26 21.64
CA GLU A 2 14.50 12.03 22.54
C GLU A 2 13.12 11.39 22.50
N GLU A 3 12.76 10.63 23.54
CA GLU A 3 11.44 9.99 23.68
C GLU A 3 10.30 11.02 23.86
N ASP A 4 10.61 12.29 24.11
CA ASP A 4 9.63 13.36 24.39
C ASP A 4 9.44 14.37 23.25
N ALA A 5 10.06 14.17 22.09
CA ALA A 5 9.88 15.08 20.96
C ALA A 5 8.42 15.01 20.46
N ARG A 6 7.71 16.14 20.48
CA ARG A 6 6.32 16.26 20.03
C ARG A 6 6.21 17.13 18.80
N GLY A 7 5.65 16.61 17.72
CA GLY A 7 5.43 17.38 16.50
C GLY A 7 4.77 16.57 15.39
N ASN A 8 3.84 17.20 14.67
CA ASN A 8 3.25 16.60 13.49
C ASN A 8 4.19 16.75 12.28
N GLY A 9 4.25 15.73 11.44
CA GLY A 9 4.97 15.76 10.18
C GLY A 9 4.33 16.75 9.20
N GLY A 10 5.17 17.43 8.42
CA GLY A 10 4.71 18.28 7.32
C GLY A 10 4.23 17.44 6.14
N ASP A 11 3.33 17.98 5.32
CA ASP A 11 2.89 17.31 4.09
C ASP A 11 3.89 17.56 2.94
N ILE A 12 4.01 16.60 2.03
CA ILE A 12 4.62 16.80 0.70
C ILE A 12 3.51 16.83 -0.35
N ARG A 13 3.54 17.86 -1.21
CA ARG A 13 2.64 17.98 -2.36
C ARG A 13 3.45 18.23 -3.63
N ILE A 14 3.32 17.35 -4.62
CA ILE A 14 3.97 17.48 -5.93
C ILE A 14 2.85 17.58 -6.99
N SER A 15 2.85 18.66 -7.76
CA SER A 15 1.97 18.83 -8.92
C SER A 15 2.80 19.14 -10.15
N THR A 16 2.72 18.30 -11.17
CA THR A 16 3.62 18.37 -12.34
C THR A 16 2.99 17.79 -13.60
N GLY A 17 3.62 18.02 -14.76
CA GLY A 17 3.30 17.30 -15.99
C GLY A 17 3.71 15.83 -15.89
N SER A 18 4.98 15.57 -15.59
CA SER A 18 5.51 14.23 -15.32
C SER A 18 6.47 14.29 -14.13
N LEU A 19 6.63 13.16 -13.42
CA LEU A 19 7.60 13.00 -12.35
C LEU A 19 8.53 11.83 -12.67
N SER A 20 9.84 12.06 -12.55
CA SER A 20 10.84 11.00 -12.57
C SER A 20 11.68 11.12 -11.32
N ALA A 21 11.72 10.05 -10.52
CA ALA A 21 12.40 9.98 -9.25
C ALA A 21 13.24 8.70 -9.20
N THR A 22 14.56 8.88 -9.12
CA THR A 22 15.53 7.78 -9.08
C THR A 22 16.40 7.94 -7.84
N ASN A 23 16.53 6.89 -7.03
CA ASN A 23 17.23 6.95 -5.74
C ASN A 23 16.69 8.06 -4.82
N ALA A 24 15.38 8.30 -4.86
CA ALA A 24 14.75 9.41 -4.17
C ALA A 24 14.09 8.97 -2.86
N TYR A 25 14.05 9.89 -1.89
CA TYR A 25 13.39 9.70 -0.60
C TYR A 25 12.37 10.83 -0.39
N LEU A 26 11.09 10.49 -0.38
CA LEU A 26 9.98 11.37 -0.06
C LEU A 26 9.42 10.91 1.28
N ASN A 27 9.70 11.64 2.36
CA ASN A 27 9.34 11.23 3.71
C ASN A 27 8.69 12.36 4.51
N THR A 28 7.60 12.05 5.19
CA THR A 28 6.84 12.97 6.07
C THR A 28 6.62 12.39 7.48
N GLY A 29 7.36 11.34 7.81
CA GLY A 29 7.27 10.63 9.08
C GLY A 29 7.70 11.47 10.28
N THR A 30 7.33 11.00 11.47
CA THR A 30 7.71 11.61 12.75
C THR A 30 8.59 10.64 13.54
N ASN A 31 9.63 11.15 14.19
CA ASN A 31 10.51 10.37 15.07
C ASN A 31 10.06 10.38 16.54
N GLY A 32 9.14 11.27 16.92
CA GLY A 32 8.56 11.38 18.26
C GLY A 32 7.04 11.28 18.23
N GLU A 33 6.38 11.73 19.29
CA GLU A 33 4.91 11.75 19.36
C GLU A 33 4.33 12.77 18.36
N GLY A 34 3.35 12.34 17.57
CA GLY A 34 2.63 13.19 16.62
C GLY A 34 2.27 12.45 15.33
N LYS A 35 1.30 13.01 14.59
CA LYS A 35 0.81 12.45 13.33
C LYS A 35 1.85 12.63 12.23
N ALA A 36 2.08 11.61 11.43
CA ALA A 36 2.87 11.77 10.21
C ALA A 36 2.10 12.59 9.16
N GLY A 37 2.84 13.35 8.37
CA GLY A 37 2.27 14.15 7.27
C GLY A 37 1.87 13.26 6.09
N ASN A 38 1.11 13.82 5.15
CA ASN A 38 0.67 13.10 3.95
C ASN A 38 1.60 13.39 2.77
N ILE A 39 1.66 12.45 1.82
CA ILE A 39 2.32 12.64 0.53
C ILE A 39 1.26 12.59 -0.57
N ILE A 40 1.16 13.68 -1.34
CA ILE A 40 0.23 13.79 -2.47
C ILE A 40 1.04 14.07 -3.73
N ILE A 41 0.90 13.21 -4.73
CA ILE A 41 1.58 13.33 -6.02
C ILE A 41 0.54 13.34 -7.13
N ASP A 42 0.45 14.46 -7.83
CA ASP A 42 -0.44 14.68 -8.95
C ASP A 42 0.40 14.97 -10.21
N ALA A 43 0.56 13.97 -11.06
CA ALA A 43 1.17 14.13 -12.38
C ALA A 43 0.07 14.08 -13.45
N LEU A 44 0.16 14.94 -14.47
CA LEU A 44 -0.77 14.84 -15.60
C LEU A 44 -0.52 13.58 -16.42
N ASN A 45 0.75 13.27 -16.69
CA ASN A 45 1.21 12.22 -17.60
C ASN A 45 1.83 11.08 -16.79
N ASP A 46 3.15 10.97 -16.74
CA ASP A 46 3.83 9.79 -16.21
C ASP A 46 4.47 10.05 -14.86
N ILE A 47 4.42 9.04 -13.99
CA ILE A 47 5.26 8.94 -12.80
C ILE A 47 6.17 7.73 -12.96
N THR A 48 7.47 7.95 -12.82
CA THR A 48 8.47 6.90 -12.76
C THR A 48 9.22 6.96 -11.43
N PHE A 49 9.14 5.88 -10.67
CA PHE A 49 9.99 5.62 -9.51
C PHE A 49 10.98 4.51 -9.83
N ASN A 50 12.26 4.75 -9.55
CA ASN A 50 13.30 3.75 -9.62
C ASN A 50 14.14 3.80 -8.34
N ARG A 51 14.26 2.68 -7.62
CA ARG A 51 15.04 2.61 -6.37
C ARG A 51 14.67 3.70 -5.35
N SER A 52 13.37 3.99 -5.23
CA SER A 52 12.89 5.12 -4.45
C SER A 52 12.06 4.69 -3.26
N ASN A 53 11.97 5.56 -2.25
CA ASN A 53 11.14 5.38 -1.08
C ASN A 53 10.18 6.57 -0.95
N VAL A 54 8.87 6.27 -0.84
CA VAL A 54 7.81 7.24 -0.56
C VAL A 54 7.13 6.78 0.72
N SER A 55 7.31 7.50 1.82
CA SER A 55 6.89 7.02 3.14
C SER A 55 6.32 8.09 4.06
N THR A 56 5.30 7.72 4.82
CA THR A 56 4.63 8.56 5.82
C THR A 56 4.69 7.92 7.21
N ARG A 57 5.73 7.12 7.47
CA ARG A 57 5.82 6.24 8.65
C ARG A 57 5.92 7.02 9.97
N SER A 58 5.07 6.69 10.93
CA SER A 58 5.16 7.18 12.32
C SER A 58 5.95 6.21 13.21
N ASN A 59 6.70 6.73 14.19
CA ASN A 59 7.54 5.93 15.09
C ASN A 59 6.73 5.06 16.09
N ILE A 60 7.40 4.11 16.75
CA ILE A 60 6.86 3.15 17.73
C ILE A 60 6.25 3.78 18.98
N SER A 61 6.67 5.00 19.33
CA SER A 61 6.08 5.77 20.43
C SER A 61 4.83 6.55 20.00
N ALA A 62 4.54 6.65 18.70
CA ALA A 62 3.38 7.38 18.20
C ALA A 62 2.09 6.58 18.48
N LYS A 63 1.22 7.14 19.31
CA LYS A 63 -0.18 6.68 19.48
C LYS A 63 -1.11 7.21 18.39
N ASP A 64 -0.56 8.05 17.53
CA ASP A 64 -1.27 8.75 16.46
C ASP A 64 -1.24 7.97 15.14
N ARG A 65 -2.21 8.29 14.26
CA ARG A 65 -2.36 7.65 12.96
C ARG A 65 -1.21 7.98 12.01
N GLY A 66 -0.79 6.98 11.22
CA GLY A 66 0.13 7.16 10.09
C GLY A 66 -0.44 8.09 9.01
N GLY A 67 0.43 8.75 8.25
CA GLY A 67 0.03 9.65 7.16
C GLY A 67 -0.39 8.87 5.91
N ASN A 68 -1.15 9.49 5.01
CA ASN A 68 -1.61 8.82 3.79
C ASN A 68 -0.71 9.13 2.59
N ILE A 69 -0.64 8.20 1.63
CA ILE A 69 -0.03 8.41 0.32
C ILE A 69 -1.14 8.42 -0.73
N ARG A 70 -1.20 9.48 -1.55
CA ARG A 70 -2.10 9.58 -2.70
C ARG A 70 -1.31 9.86 -3.97
N ILE A 71 -1.46 9.01 -4.97
CA ILE A 71 -0.79 9.13 -6.27
C ILE A 71 -1.85 9.18 -7.36
N ASN A 72 -1.78 10.18 -8.24
CA ASN A 72 -2.56 10.21 -9.47
C ASN A 72 -1.67 10.53 -10.67
N SER A 73 -1.88 9.79 -11.76
CA SER A 73 -1.17 9.97 -13.00
C SER A 73 -1.92 9.43 -14.22
N GLY A 74 -1.42 9.74 -15.42
CA GLY A 74 -1.71 9.00 -16.64
C GLY A 74 -1.18 7.57 -16.56
N SER A 75 0.13 7.41 -16.35
CA SER A 75 0.77 6.09 -16.11
C SER A 75 1.69 6.12 -14.89
N LEU A 76 1.93 4.95 -14.31
CA LEU A 76 2.84 4.76 -13.17
C LEU A 76 3.75 3.56 -13.41
N SER A 77 5.06 3.78 -13.33
CA SER A 77 6.07 2.73 -13.27
C SER A 77 6.86 2.86 -11.97
N ALA A 78 6.98 1.76 -11.23
CA ALA A 78 7.77 1.68 -10.02
C ALA A 78 8.62 0.41 -10.06
N THR A 79 9.92 0.59 -9.96
CA THR A 79 10.92 -0.49 -9.96
C THR A 79 11.79 -0.37 -8.73
N GLU A 80 12.01 -1.46 -8.00
CA GLU A 80 12.83 -1.45 -6.77
C GLU A 80 12.36 -0.37 -5.78
N THR A 81 11.04 -0.14 -5.70
CA THR A 81 10.46 1.02 -5.02
C THR A 81 9.56 0.61 -3.86
N SER A 82 9.62 1.39 -2.78
CA SER A 82 8.76 1.24 -1.61
C SER A 82 7.79 2.40 -1.47
N LEU A 83 6.49 2.08 -1.32
CA LEU A 83 5.43 2.99 -0.93
C LEU A 83 4.88 2.54 0.43
N ASP A 84 5.10 3.33 1.48
CA ASP A 84 4.90 2.87 2.86
C ASP A 84 4.14 3.86 3.73
N THR A 85 2.95 3.48 4.18
CA THR A 85 2.11 4.23 5.12
C THR A 85 2.02 3.58 6.50
N SER A 86 2.93 2.65 6.79
CA SER A 86 2.93 1.88 8.03
C SER A 86 3.12 2.74 9.28
N THR A 87 2.75 2.19 10.43
CA THR A 87 3.00 2.78 11.75
C THR A 87 3.75 1.79 12.63
N GLY A 88 4.77 2.30 13.33
CA GLY A 88 5.47 1.52 14.35
C GLY A 88 4.70 1.41 15.66
N GLY A 89 3.85 2.39 15.98
CA GLY A 89 3.24 2.54 17.31
C GLY A 89 1.79 2.06 17.39
N GLU A 90 1.06 2.49 18.43
CA GLU A 90 -0.31 2.02 18.75
C GLU A 90 -1.41 2.66 17.88
N GLY A 91 -1.02 3.55 16.95
CA GLY A 91 -1.95 4.17 16.02
C GLY A 91 -2.38 3.26 14.87
N ASP A 92 -3.44 3.67 14.17
CA ASP A 92 -3.80 3.04 12.89
C ASP A 92 -2.79 3.43 11.81
N ALA A 93 -2.52 2.55 10.86
CA ALA A 93 -1.72 2.89 9.69
C ALA A 93 -2.45 3.89 8.77
N GLY A 94 -1.70 4.65 7.99
CA GLY A 94 -2.27 5.51 6.97
C GLY A 94 -2.71 4.70 5.75
N SER A 95 -3.61 5.22 4.93
CA SER A 95 -4.08 4.55 3.72
C SER A 95 -3.23 4.92 2.50
N LEU A 96 -3.20 4.02 1.52
CA LEU A 96 -2.53 4.23 0.24
C LEU A 96 -3.54 4.19 -0.90
N ILE A 97 -3.58 5.25 -1.69
CA ILE A 97 -4.52 5.42 -2.81
C ILE A 97 -3.74 5.72 -4.08
N ILE A 98 -3.84 4.85 -5.07
CA ILE A 98 -3.21 5.00 -6.39
C ILE A 98 -4.32 5.00 -7.45
N ASN A 99 -4.50 6.14 -8.13
CA ASN A 99 -5.44 6.28 -9.24
C ASN A 99 -4.67 6.63 -10.52
N VAL A 100 -4.54 5.66 -11.42
CA VAL A 100 -3.75 5.82 -12.64
C VAL A 100 -4.65 5.60 -13.83
N ARG A 101 -4.67 6.54 -14.77
CA ARG A 101 -5.63 6.48 -15.88
C ARG A 101 -5.39 5.30 -16.79
N ASP A 102 -4.14 4.98 -17.11
CA ASP A 102 -3.77 4.03 -18.16
C ASP A 102 -3.16 2.76 -17.58
N LYS A 103 -1.87 2.77 -17.25
CA LYS A 103 -1.15 1.56 -16.83
C LYS A 103 -0.34 1.77 -15.56
N ILE A 104 -0.41 0.79 -14.68
CA ILE A 104 0.49 0.60 -13.55
C ILE A 104 1.43 -0.57 -13.82
N SER A 105 2.72 -0.38 -13.57
CA SER A 105 3.74 -1.41 -13.61
C SER A 105 4.58 -1.38 -12.34
N PHE A 106 4.40 -2.37 -11.48
CA PHE A 106 5.27 -2.64 -10.33
C PHE A 106 6.23 -3.78 -10.65
N ASN A 107 7.51 -3.55 -10.38
CA ASN A 107 8.55 -4.55 -10.53
C ASN A 107 9.48 -4.50 -9.30
N ASP A 108 9.65 -5.62 -8.62
CA ASP A 108 10.47 -5.71 -7.40
C ASP A 108 10.13 -4.58 -6.39
N SER A 109 8.85 -4.39 -6.11
CA SER A 109 8.37 -3.24 -5.34
C SER A 109 7.55 -3.67 -4.13
N VAL A 110 7.47 -2.79 -3.14
CA VAL A 110 6.80 -3.05 -1.87
C VAL A 110 5.80 -1.93 -1.58
N ILE A 111 4.53 -2.28 -1.44
CA ILE A 111 3.43 -1.37 -1.17
C ILE A 111 2.82 -1.79 0.17
N THR A 112 3.07 -1.01 1.22
CA THR A 112 2.75 -1.41 2.60
C THR A 112 1.94 -0.35 3.33
N SER A 113 1.04 -0.84 4.18
CA SER A 113 0.15 -0.03 5.01
C SER A 113 -0.07 -0.71 6.36
N ASP A 114 1.00 -1.27 6.93
CA ASP A 114 0.96 -2.17 8.08
C ASP A 114 0.89 -1.44 9.43
N SER A 115 0.28 -2.07 10.44
CA SER A 115 0.38 -1.63 11.85
C SER A 115 1.21 -2.61 12.68
N SER A 116 2.19 -2.09 13.42
CA SER A 116 3.22 -2.92 14.06
C SER A 116 2.88 -3.38 15.49
N THR A 117 2.08 -2.61 16.23
CA THR A 117 1.75 -2.91 17.63
C THR A 117 0.24 -3.04 17.80
N ARG A 118 -0.42 -2.02 18.36
CA ARG A 118 -1.87 -1.93 18.46
C ARG A 118 -2.38 -1.04 17.32
N GLY A 119 -3.55 -1.34 16.77
CA GLY A 119 -4.16 -0.50 15.74
C GLY A 119 -4.43 -1.23 14.43
N LYS A 120 -5.23 -0.61 13.58
CA LYS A 120 -5.69 -1.22 12.33
C LYS A 120 -4.67 -1.00 11.21
N GLY A 121 -4.54 -2.01 10.36
CA GLY A 121 -3.89 -1.85 9.06
C GLY A 121 -4.68 -0.85 8.21
N GLY A 122 -3.98 -0.10 7.36
CA GLY A 122 -4.61 0.88 6.48
C GLY A 122 -5.12 0.24 5.19
N ASP A 123 -6.05 0.91 4.53
CA ASP A 123 -6.56 0.40 3.24
C ASP A 123 -5.59 0.72 2.10
N ILE A 124 -5.44 -0.23 1.17
CA ILE A 124 -4.71 -0.06 -0.08
C ILE A 124 -5.70 -0.11 -1.23
N ASN A 125 -5.79 0.97 -2.01
CA ASN A 125 -6.70 1.08 -3.15
C ASN A 125 -5.92 1.40 -4.41
N ILE A 126 -6.00 0.51 -5.40
CA ILE A 126 -5.29 0.64 -6.68
C ILE A 126 -6.32 0.61 -7.81
N THR A 127 -6.44 1.72 -8.52
CA THR A 127 -7.36 1.89 -9.66
C THR A 127 -6.58 2.16 -10.95
N SER A 128 -6.84 1.38 -12.00
CA SER A 128 -6.25 1.61 -13.33
C SER A 128 -6.99 0.92 -14.47
N ASN A 129 -6.53 1.09 -15.72
CA ASN A 129 -7.01 0.24 -16.81
C ASN A 129 -6.23 -1.08 -16.85
N PHE A 130 -4.91 -1.00 -16.70
CA PHE A 130 -4.04 -2.16 -16.68
C PHE A 130 -3.11 -2.13 -15.47
N LEU A 131 -2.98 -3.28 -14.81
CA LEU A 131 -2.05 -3.46 -13.70
C LEU A 131 -1.16 -4.67 -13.95
N SER A 132 0.15 -4.45 -13.89
CA SER A 132 1.14 -5.51 -13.88
C SER A 132 1.97 -5.43 -12.61
N MET A 133 2.08 -6.56 -11.90
CA MET A 133 2.95 -6.73 -10.75
C MET A 133 3.88 -7.91 -11.01
N LYS A 134 5.19 -7.68 -10.87
CA LYS A 134 6.20 -8.73 -10.91
C LYS A 134 7.09 -8.64 -9.68
N GLU A 135 7.27 -9.75 -8.97
CA GLU A 135 8.12 -9.79 -7.75
C GLU A 135 7.72 -8.71 -6.74
N THR A 136 6.42 -8.41 -6.65
CA THR A 136 5.90 -7.27 -5.90
C THR A 136 5.09 -7.74 -4.70
N THR A 137 5.25 -7.04 -3.58
CA THR A 137 4.46 -7.27 -2.37
C THR A 137 3.47 -6.12 -2.14
N VAL A 138 2.21 -6.46 -1.88
CA VAL A 138 1.17 -5.54 -1.41
C VAL A 138 0.68 -6.06 -0.05
N ALA A 139 0.87 -5.29 1.01
CA ALA A 139 0.50 -5.73 2.35
C ALA A 139 -0.10 -4.62 3.21
N ASN A 140 -1.11 -4.96 4.00
CA ASN A 140 -1.68 -4.07 5.01
C ASN A 140 -2.01 -4.82 6.30
N SER A 141 -1.05 -5.65 6.69
CA SER A 141 -1.15 -6.58 7.80
C SER A 141 -1.04 -5.87 9.15
N THR A 142 -1.46 -6.56 10.21
CA THR A 142 -1.20 -6.13 11.59
C THR A 142 -0.33 -7.17 12.30
N SER A 143 0.76 -6.74 12.92
CA SER A 143 1.64 -7.64 13.69
C SER A 143 1.31 -7.73 15.19
N GLY A 144 0.46 -6.84 15.73
CA GLY A 144 -0.10 -6.96 17.07
C GLY A 144 -1.63 -6.79 17.09
N GLU A 145 -2.22 -6.45 18.24
CA GLU A 145 -3.68 -6.43 18.40
C GLU A 145 -4.37 -5.37 17.49
N GLY A 146 -5.14 -5.83 16.51
CA GLY A 146 -5.86 -4.96 15.57
C GLY A 146 -6.28 -5.67 14.29
N ASN A 147 -7.32 -5.17 13.63
CA ASN A 147 -7.79 -5.73 12.35
C ASN A 147 -6.91 -5.24 11.20
N ALA A 148 -6.62 -6.10 10.23
CA ALA A 148 -6.02 -5.66 8.97
C ALA A 148 -6.99 -4.77 8.16
N GLY A 149 -6.42 -3.86 7.37
CA GLY A 149 -7.19 -3.03 6.43
C GLY A 149 -7.62 -3.83 5.21
N ASN A 150 -8.26 -3.25 4.21
CA ASN A 150 -8.63 -3.95 2.97
C ASN A 150 -7.69 -3.60 1.82
N VAL A 151 -7.48 -4.56 0.92
CA VAL A 151 -6.79 -4.34 -0.36
C VAL A 151 -7.82 -4.41 -1.48
N ILE A 152 -7.92 -3.36 -2.28
CA ILE A 152 -8.84 -3.28 -3.40
C ILE A 152 -8.06 -2.97 -4.67
N PHE A 153 -8.16 -3.88 -5.64
CA PHE A 153 -7.73 -3.67 -7.01
C PHE A 153 -8.96 -3.46 -7.87
N ASN A 154 -9.12 -2.26 -8.42
CA ASN A 154 -10.19 -1.91 -9.35
C ASN A 154 -9.58 -1.62 -10.72
N VAL A 155 -9.41 -2.65 -11.54
CA VAL A 155 -8.63 -2.57 -12.77
C VAL A 155 -9.52 -2.89 -13.96
N ARG A 156 -9.79 -1.90 -14.83
CA ARG A 156 -10.83 -2.04 -15.85
C ARG A 156 -10.60 -3.20 -16.83
N ASP A 157 -9.40 -3.33 -17.39
CA ASP A 157 -9.13 -4.23 -18.51
C ASP A 157 -8.40 -5.52 -18.08
N GLY A 158 -7.23 -5.38 -17.47
CA GLY A 158 -6.36 -6.55 -17.28
C GLY A 158 -5.41 -6.43 -16.11
N ILE A 159 -5.34 -7.50 -15.33
CA ILE A 159 -4.39 -7.71 -14.25
C ILE A 159 -3.44 -8.85 -14.61
N THR A 160 -2.15 -8.64 -14.38
CA THR A 160 -1.14 -9.70 -14.38
C THR A 160 -0.33 -9.62 -13.10
N PHE A 161 -0.43 -10.64 -12.25
CA PHE A 161 0.42 -10.84 -11.10
C PHE A 161 1.38 -12.00 -11.36
N ASP A 162 2.66 -11.75 -11.16
CA ASP A 162 3.74 -12.67 -11.47
C ASP A 162 4.72 -12.71 -10.28
N THR A 163 4.88 -13.89 -9.67
CA THR A 163 5.74 -14.09 -8.49
C THR A 163 5.47 -13.03 -7.40
N SER A 164 4.19 -12.67 -7.19
CA SER A 164 3.79 -11.55 -6.34
C SER A 164 3.06 -12.02 -5.08
N ASN A 165 3.01 -11.18 -4.05
CA ASN A 165 2.37 -11.50 -2.78
C ASN A 165 1.38 -10.39 -2.39
N ILE A 166 0.13 -10.74 -2.17
CA ILE A 166 -0.89 -9.85 -1.62
C ILE A 166 -1.32 -10.39 -0.26
N ASN A 167 -1.09 -9.62 0.81
CA ASN A 167 -1.37 -10.03 2.18
C ASN A 167 -2.20 -9.01 2.96
N SER A 168 -3.35 -9.45 3.45
CA SER A 168 -4.24 -8.68 4.29
C SER A 168 -4.55 -9.44 5.58
N GLY A 169 -3.52 -9.96 6.24
CA GLY A 169 -3.65 -10.82 7.41
C GLY A 169 -3.27 -10.17 8.74
N THR A 170 -3.51 -10.89 9.83
CA THR A 170 -3.05 -10.52 11.17
C THR A 170 -2.14 -11.60 11.76
N LEU A 171 -1.08 -11.19 12.45
CA LEU A 171 -0.17 -12.09 13.17
C LEU A 171 -0.60 -12.30 14.63
N ASP A 172 -1.42 -11.40 15.19
CA ASP A 172 -1.97 -11.49 16.56
C ASP A 172 -3.51 -11.39 16.53
N LYS A 173 -4.14 -11.09 17.67
CA LYS A 173 -5.60 -10.95 17.79
C LYS A 173 -6.12 -9.85 16.88
N GLY A 174 -7.08 -10.20 16.04
CA GLY A 174 -7.67 -9.28 15.07
C GLY A 174 -8.35 -10.03 13.95
N LYS A 175 -9.21 -9.33 13.20
CA LYS A 175 -9.79 -9.87 11.99
C LYS A 175 -8.87 -9.63 10.80
N GLY A 176 -8.74 -10.64 9.95
CA GLY A 176 -8.12 -10.50 8.64
C GLY A 176 -8.89 -9.48 7.79
N GLY A 177 -8.19 -8.78 6.93
CA GLY A 177 -8.72 -7.75 6.05
C GLY A 177 -9.14 -8.33 4.72
N ASN A 178 -10.11 -7.72 4.03
CA ASN A 178 -10.60 -8.29 2.78
C ASN A 178 -9.70 -7.90 1.61
N ILE A 179 -9.52 -8.84 0.67
CA ILE A 179 -8.88 -8.58 -0.62
C ILE A 179 -9.96 -8.66 -1.69
N SER A 180 -10.13 -7.60 -2.47
CA SER A 180 -11.08 -7.56 -3.59
C SER A 180 -10.35 -7.22 -4.89
N ILE A 181 -10.53 -8.05 -5.91
CA ILE A 181 -9.93 -7.91 -7.22
C ILE A 181 -11.05 -7.83 -8.25
N PHE A 182 -11.17 -6.70 -8.94
CA PHE A 182 -12.14 -6.47 -10.00
C PHE A 182 -11.40 -6.21 -11.31
N SER A 183 -11.68 -7.02 -12.34
CA SER A 183 -11.10 -6.82 -13.68
C SER A 183 -11.80 -7.53 -14.81
N ASP A 184 -11.67 -7.06 -16.05
CA ASP A 184 -12.14 -7.85 -17.21
C ASP A 184 -11.34 -9.16 -17.35
N SER A 185 -10.02 -9.10 -17.17
CA SER A 185 -9.13 -10.26 -17.25
C SER A 185 -8.11 -10.31 -16.11
N LEU A 186 -7.86 -11.52 -15.60
CA LEU A 186 -6.93 -11.77 -14.50
C LEU A 186 -5.97 -12.91 -14.86
N SER A 187 -4.67 -12.66 -14.71
CA SER A 187 -3.63 -13.68 -14.79
C SER A 187 -2.82 -13.70 -13.50
N LEU A 188 -2.76 -14.86 -12.85
CA LEU A 188 -1.96 -15.11 -11.65
C LEU A 188 -0.93 -16.19 -11.97
N ARG A 189 0.36 -15.85 -11.86
CA ARG A 189 1.48 -16.79 -11.99
C ARG A 189 2.32 -16.74 -10.74
N GLU A 190 2.54 -17.90 -10.09
CA GLU A 190 3.35 -18.01 -8.86
C GLU A 190 2.98 -16.96 -7.79
N THR A 191 1.71 -16.56 -7.75
CA THR A 191 1.23 -15.46 -6.91
C THR A 191 0.48 -15.98 -5.70
N VAL A 192 0.74 -15.39 -4.54
CA VAL A 192 0.05 -15.70 -3.29
C VAL A 192 -0.91 -14.57 -2.95
N VAL A 193 -2.16 -14.91 -2.62
CA VAL A 193 -3.19 -13.98 -2.12
C VAL A 193 -3.72 -14.55 -0.81
N GLN A 194 -3.59 -13.79 0.28
CA GLN A 194 -3.89 -14.29 1.62
C GLN A 194 -4.54 -13.23 2.52
N SER A 195 -5.48 -13.67 3.34
CA SER A 195 -6.32 -12.84 4.20
C SER A 195 -6.54 -13.56 5.55
N THR A 196 -5.45 -14.03 6.13
CA THR A 196 -5.47 -14.99 7.26
C THR A 196 -5.35 -14.30 8.62
N THR A 197 -5.70 -15.02 9.67
CA THR A 197 -5.40 -14.65 11.06
C THR A 197 -4.56 -15.76 11.69
N SER A 198 -3.51 -15.39 12.44
CA SER A 198 -2.56 -16.37 12.98
C SER A 198 -2.88 -16.82 14.41
N ILE A 199 -3.72 -16.07 15.15
CA ILE A 199 -4.08 -16.37 16.55
C ILE A 199 -5.59 -16.40 16.76
N THR A 200 -6.23 -15.28 17.06
CA THR A 200 -7.66 -15.22 17.40
C THR A 200 -8.35 -14.09 16.65
N GLY A 201 -9.38 -14.44 15.89
CA GLY A 201 -10.20 -13.52 15.10
C GLY A 201 -10.53 -14.13 13.74
N ASP A 202 -11.58 -13.63 13.11
CA ASP A 202 -12.06 -14.18 11.84
C ASP A 202 -11.09 -13.83 10.72
N ALA A 203 -10.73 -14.81 9.88
CA ALA A 203 -10.06 -14.55 8.62
C ALA A 203 -10.92 -13.59 7.76
N GLY A 204 -10.26 -12.79 6.92
CA GLY A 204 -10.97 -11.96 5.97
C GLY A 204 -11.41 -12.77 4.74
N SER A 205 -12.02 -12.08 3.79
CA SER A 205 -12.49 -12.68 2.54
C SER A 205 -11.61 -12.26 1.37
N ILE A 206 -11.41 -13.19 0.43
CA ILE A 206 -10.81 -12.91 -0.87
C ILE A 206 -11.92 -13.00 -1.91
N ASN A 207 -12.24 -11.88 -2.53
CA ASN A 207 -13.25 -11.76 -3.58
C ASN A 207 -12.56 -11.44 -4.90
N ILE A 208 -12.72 -12.31 -5.89
CA ILE A 208 -12.22 -12.09 -7.24
C ILE A 208 -13.45 -12.04 -8.16
N ASN A 209 -13.57 -10.96 -8.91
CA ASN A 209 -14.66 -10.74 -9.84
C ASN A 209 -14.10 -10.36 -11.20
N GLU A 210 -14.06 -11.35 -12.08
CA GLU A 210 -13.73 -11.19 -13.49
C GLU A 210 -14.94 -11.17 -14.42
N CYS A 211 -14.89 -10.32 -15.44
CA CYS A 211 -15.96 -10.23 -16.44
C CYS A 211 -15.73 -11.09 -17.69
N LYS A 212 -14.48 -11.50 -18.00
CA LYS A 212 -14.19 -12.27 -19.23
C LYS A 212 -13.33 -13.51 -19.00
N THR A 213 -12.14 -13.39 -18.41
CA THR A 213 -11.20 -14.54 -18.35
C THR A 213 -10.30 -14.49 -17.12
N ALA A 214 -10.23 -15.61 -16.39
CA ALA A 214 -9.26 -15.84 -15.33
C ALA A 214 -8.33 -17.00 -15.70
N CYS A 215 -7.02 -16.78 -15.63
CA CYS A 215 -5.97 -17.79 -15.80
C CYS A 215 -5.14 -17.86 -14.51
N ILE A 216 -5.11 -19.03 -13.87
CA ILE A 216 -4.33 -19.28 -12.65
C ILE A 216 -3.36 -20.43 -12.98
N SER A 217 -2.06 -20.18 -12.84
CA SER A 217 -0.99 -21.15 -13.16
C SER A 217 0.12 -21.18 -12.12
#